data_AF-A0A4R4J356-F1
#
_entry.id   AF-A0A4R4J356-F1
#
_cell.length_a   1.000
_cell.length_b   1.000
_cell.length_c   1.000
_cell.angle_alpha   90.00
_cell.angle_beta   90.00
_cell.angle_gamma   90.00
#
_symmetry.space_group_name_H-M   'P 1'
#
loop_
_entity.id
_entity.type
_entity.pdbx_description
1 polymer ?
#
loop_
_entity_poly.entity_id
_entity_poly.type
_entity_poly.pdbx_seq_one_letter_code
_entity_poly.pdbx_strand_id
1 'polypeptide(L)' 'MKLKYPFEFKLKVVKHYLPSNDGMKRTDNLFGIGRTAIRRWITIYQHHGVDSLESGVA' A
#
# COMPACT_ATOMS: atom_id res chain seq x y z
N MET A 1 3.59 3.45 -18.84
CA MET A 1 4.36 3.42 -17.58
C MET A 1 3.98 2.12 -16.86
N LYS A 2 4.90 1.17 -16.66
CA LYS A 2 4.57 -0.08 -15.92
C LYS A 2 4.37 0.27 -14.45
N LEU A 3 3.18 0.02 -13.91
CA LEU A 3 2.99 -0.01 -12.47
C LEU A 3 3.90 -1.10 -11.90
N LYS A 4 4.80 -0.73 -10.98
CA LYS A 4 5.74 -1.65 -10.33
C LYS A 4 5.02 -2.75 -9.53
N TYR A 5 3.78 -2.49 -9.11
CA TYR A 5 2.95 -3.41 -8.32
C TYR A 5 1.50 -3.41 -8.82
N PRO A 6 0.87 -4.59 -8.98
CA PRO A 6 -0.53 -4.70 -9.34
C PRO A 6 -1.45 -4.24 -8.20
N PHE A 7 -2.69 -3.87 -8.54
CA PHE A 7 -3.70 -3.40 -7.59
C PHE A 7 -3.89 -4.35 -6.40
N GLU A 8 -4.13 -5.63 -6.69
CA GLU A 8 -4.35 -6.68 -5.69
C GLU A 8 -3.20 -6.74 -4.66
N PHE A 9 -1.97 -6.55 -5.12
CA PHE A 9 -0.81 -6.52 -4.23
C PHE A 9 -0.82 -5.30 -3.30
N LYS A 10 -1.11 -4.11 -3.83
CA LYS A 10 -1.23 -2.90 -3.00
C LYS A 10 -2.36 -3.04 -1.98
N LEU A 11 -3.50 -3.58 -2.41
CA LEU A 11 -4.65 -3.81 -1.53
C LEU A 11 -4.30 -4.79 -0.41
N LYS A 12 -3.60 -5.87 -0.73
CA LYS A 12 -3.10 -6.84 0.27
C LYS A 12 -2.21 -6.17 1.32
N VAL A 13 -1.29 -5.29 0.89
CA VAL A 13 -0.40 -4.54 1.79
C VAL A 13 -1.20 -3.63 2.72
N VAL A 14 -2.12 -2.84 2.17
CA VAL A 14 -2.93 -1.90 2.97
C VAL A 14 -3.84 -2.64 3.95
N LYS A 15 -4.51 -3.71 3.51
CA LYS A 15 -5.36 -4.56 4.36
C LYS A 15 -4.57 -5.31 5.43
N HIS A 16 -3.28 -5.56 5.24
CA HIS A 16 -2.42 -6.08 6.29
C HIS A 16 -1.99 -4.97 7.27
N TYR A 17 -1.59 -3.81 6.76
CA TYR A 17 -1.10 -2.71 7.60
C TYR A 17 -2.17 -2.13 8.53
N LEU A 18 -3.37 -1.80 8.03
CA LEU A 18 -4.39 -1.07 8.79
C LEU A 18 -4.87 -1.79 10.08
N PRO A 19 -5.14 -3.11 10.07
CA PRO A 19 -5.54 -3.82 11.28
C PRO A 19 -4.35 -4.34 12.11
N SER A 20 -3.13 -4.34 11.57
CA SER A 20 -1.96 -4.85 12.30
C SER A 20 -1.33 -3.77 13.17
N ASN A 21 -0.77 -4.20 14.31
CA ASN A 21 0.11 -3.35 15.12
C ASN A 21 1.58 -3.47 14.67
N ASP A 22 1.81 -3.94 13.43
CA ASP A 22 3.13 -4.30 12.92
C ASP A 22 3.96 -3.07 12.52
N GLY A 23 3.29 -1.98 12.16
CA GLY A 23 3.91 -0.74 11.71
C GLY A 23 4.70 -0.90 10.41
N MET A 24 5.23 0.21 9.88
CA MET A 24 5.79 0.21 8.52
C MET A 24 7.05 -0.66 8.37
N LYS A 25 7.84 -0.82 9.44
CA LYS A 25 9.08 -1.62 9.41
C LYS A 25 8.78 -3.11 9.21
N ARG A 26 7.82 -3.67 9.94
CA ARG A 26 7.47 -5.09 9.78
C ARG A 26 6.74 -5.34 8.47
N THR A 27 5.84 -4.44 8.06
CA THR A 27 5.19 -4.53 6.75
C THR A 27 6.22 -4.48 5.60
N ASP A 28 7.26 -3.66 5.70
CA ASP A 28 8.35 -3.64 4.73
C ASP A 28 9.12 -4.97 4.70
N ASN A 29 9.47 -5.51 5.88
CA ASN A 29 10.12 -6.82 5.95
C ASN A 29 9.26 -7.95 5.37
N LEU A 30 7.93 -7.87 5.48
CA LEU A 30 7.01 -8.89 4.98
C LEU A 30 6.82 -8.83 3.45
N PHE A 31 6.77 -7.63 2.87
CA PHE A 31 6.42 -7.42 1.46
C PHE A 31 7.59 -6.94 0.58
N GLY A 32 8.70 -6.47 1.17
CA GLY A 32 9.92 -6.07 0.47
C GLY A 32 9.77 -4.85 -0.45
N ILE A 33 8.89 -3.92 -0.11
CA ILE A 33 8.46 -2.83 -1.03
C ILE A 33 8.92 -1.44 -0.65
N GLY A 34 9.49 -1.28 0.55
CA GLY A 34 9.93 -0.01 1.11
C GLY A 34 8.83 0.73 1.85
N ARG A 35 9.21 1.27 3.02
CA ARG A 35 8.33 2.11 3.88
C ARG A 35 7.64 3.28 3.15
N THR A 36 8.30 3.89 2.16
CA THR A 36 7.72 5.01 1.39
C THR A 36 6.53 4.57 0.53
N ALA A 37 6.61 3.40 -0.10
CA ALA A 37 5.51 2.86 -0.90
C ALA A 37 4.31 2.51 0.00
N ILE A 38 4.59 1.85 1.13
CA ILE A 38 3.61 1.51 2.17
C ILE A 38 2.87 2.77 2.61
N ARG A 39 3.61 3.81 3.07
CA ARG A 39 3.02 5.08 3.51
C ARG A 39 2.12 5.70 2.44
N ARG A 40 2.60 5.77 1.19
CA ARG A 40 1.83 6.37 0.08
C ARG A 40 0.51 5.64 -0.15
N TRP A 41 0.50 4.32 -0.17
CA TRP A 41 -0.72 3.54 -0.41
C TRP A 41 -1.71 3.62 0.75
N ILE A 42 -1.22 3.65 1.99
CA ILE A 42 -2.08 3.86 3.17
C ILE A 42 -2.74 5.24 3.10
N THR A 43 -1.96 6.29 2.82
CA THR A 43 -2.49 7.65 2.70
C THR A 43 -3.55 7.73 1.60
N ILE A 44 -3.26 7.22 0.40
CA ILE A 44 -4.20 7.21 -0.72
C ILE A 44 -5.48 6.46 -0.35
N TYR A 45 -5.37 5.27 0.25
CA TYR A 45 -6.51 4.48 0.69
C TYR A 45 -7.36 5.18 1.76
N GLN A 46 -6.72 5.85 2.73
CA GLN A 46 -7.44 6.58 3.79
C GLN A 46 -8.18 7.81 3.26
N HIS A 47 -7.62 8.50 2.26
CA HIS A 47 -8.23 9.70 1.70
C HIS A 47 -9.29 9.42 0.62
N HIS A 48 -9.10 8.36 -0.17
CA HIS A 48 -9.89 8.14 -1.40
C HIS A 48 -10.50 6.74 -1.50
N GLY A 49 -10.31 5.87 -0.49
CA GLY A 49 -10.86 4.52 -0.48
C GLY A 49 -10.12 3.55 -1.42
N VAL A 50 -10.71 2.39 -1.64
CA VAL A 50 -10.07 1.26 -2.33
C VAL A 50 -9.77 1.54 -3.80
N ASP A 51 -10.67 2.21 -4.52
CA ASP A 51 -10.59 2.48 -5.97
C ASP A 51 -9.37 3.34 -6.32
N SER A 52 -8.88 4.13 -5.37
CA SER A 52 -7.70 4.97 -5.54
C SER A 52 -6.36 4.19 -5.59
N LEU A 53 -6.34 2.91 -5.22
CA LEU A 53 -5.15 2.06 -5.34
C LEU A 53 -4.93 1.54 -6.77
N GLU A 54 -5.98 1.56 -7.60
CA GLU A 54 -5.99 1.01 -8.96
C GLU A 54 -5.13 1.85 -9.91
N SER A 55 -5.09 3.16 -9.67
CA SER A 55 -4.28 4.10 -10.44
C SER A 55 -3.38 4.90 -9.52
N GLY A 56 -2.09 4.97 -9.85
CA GLY A 56 -1.33 6.15 -9.47
C GLY A 56 -1.95 7.31 -10.24
N VAL A 57 -3.00 7.90 -9.67
CA VAL A 57 -3.73 9.00 -10.29
C VAL A 57 -2.72 10.10 -10.55
N ALA A 58 -2.60 10.45 -11.83
CA ALA A 58 -1.80 11.56 -12.31
C ALA A 58 -2.34 12.88 -11.77
#